data_AF-A0A966K0A7-F1
#
_entry.id   AF-A0A966K0A7-F1
#
_cell.length_a   1.000
_cell.length_b   1.000
_cell.length_c   1.000
_cell.angle_alpha   90.00
_cell.angle_beta   90.00
_cell.angle_gamma   90.00
#
_symmetry.space_group_name_H-M   'P 1'
#
loop_
_entity.id
_entity.type
_entity.pdbx_description
1 polymer ?
#
loop_
_entity_poly.entity_id
_entity_poly.type
_entity_poly.pdbx_seq_one_letter_code
_entity_poly.pdbx_strand_id
1 'polypeptide(L)'
;TLFVNKATIHGDRHGTLTWGAAQAGVAAGVSEAAAERFDPTALGHLVLIVAVWVNPDAHDEEAVFTNNRDATSAALRAGASVTTENASDASVRSALAAFRSGQSPTNPYFRSGAILRP
;
A
#
# COMPACT_ATOMS: atom_id res chain seq x y z
N THR A 1 1.01 -5.48 -14.48
CA THR A 1 1.23 -5.39 -13.02
C THR A 1 1.91 -6.64 -12.53
N LEU A 2 2.99 -6.52 -11.75
CA LEU A 2 3.64 -7.59 -11.02
C LEU A 2 3.16 -7.57 -9.57
N PHE A 3 2.52 -8.64 -9.13
CA PHE A 3 2.09 -8.83 -7.74
C PHE A 3 3.15 -9.65 -6.99
N VAL A 4 3.56 -9.18 -5.81
CA VAL A 4 4.59 -9.85 -4.99
C VAL A 4 4.13 -9.91 -3.53
N ASN A 5 4.05 -11.10 -2.95
CA ASN A 5 3.76 -11.27 -1.53
C ASN A 5 4.99 -10.92 -0.67
N LYS A 6 4.77 -10.18 0.43
CA LYS A 6 5.80 -9.82 1.42
C LYS A 6 5.98 -10.87 2.52
N ALA A 7 4.90 -11.60 2.85
CA ALA A 7 4.93 -12.66 3.85
C ALA A 7 5.09 -14.02 3.16
N THR A 8 5.87 -14.92 3.74
CA THR A 8 5.89 -16.33 3.33
C THR A 8 4.47 -16.89 3.41
N ILE A 9 4.01 -17.54 2.35
CA ILE A 9 2.67 -18.16 2.34
C ILE A 9 2.65 -19.27 3.41
N HIS A 10 1.66 -19.21 4.29
CA HIS A 10 1.56 -20.10 5.45
C HIS A 10 0.24 -20.87 5.39
N GLY A 11 0.30 -22.05 4.78
CA GLY A 11 -0.85 -22.92 4.55
C GLY A 11 -1.81 -22.42 3.47
N ASP A 12 -2.76 -23.28 3.11
CA ASP A 12 -3.62 -23.08 1.94
C ASP A 12 -4.52 -21.85 2.07
N ARG A 13 -5.10 -21.61 3.26
CA ARG A 13 -5.99 -20.45 3.48
C ARG A 13 -5.27 -19.11 3.22
N HIS A 14 -4.08 -18.92 3.77
CA HIS A 14 -3.31 -17.70 3.55
C HIS A 14 -2.91 -17.57 2.07
N GLY A 15 -2.56 -18.68 1.43
CA GLY A 15 -2.31 -18.74 -0.01
C GLY A 15 -3.52 -18.29 -0.82
N THR A 16 -4.68 -18.88 -0.58
CA THR A 16 -5.94 -18.53 -1.27
C THR A 16 -6.32 -17.07 -1.08
N LEU A 17 -6.19 -16.53 0.13
CA LEU A 17 -6.46 -15.11 0.39
C LEU A 17 -5.45 -14.19 -0.33
N THR A 18 -4.18 -14.58 -0.42
CA THR A 18 -3.13 -13.79 -1.08
C THR A 18 -3.29 -13.78 -2.60
N TRP A 19 -3.50 -14.94 -3.21
CA TRP A 19 -3.58 -15.07 -4.67
C TRP A 19 -5.00 -14.88 -5.22
N GLY A 20 -6.02 -14.95 -4.37
CA GLY A 20 -7.42 -14.66 -4.68
C GLY A 20 -7.78 -13.23 -4.31
N ALA A 21 -8.37 -13.04 -3.14
CA ALA A 21 -8.93 -11.76 -2.70
C ALA A 21 -7.95 -10.59 -2.77
N ALA A 22 -6.71 -10.75 -2.30
CA ALA A 22 -5.73 -9.66 -2.32
C ALA A 22 -5.32 -9.30 -3.75
N GLN A 23 -5.07 -10.30 -4.61
CA GLN A 23 -4.75 -10.08 -6.02
C GLN A 23 -5.90 -9.41 -6.78
N ALA A 24 -7.14 -9.85 -6.54
CA ALA A 24 -8.33 -9.22 -7.12
C ALA A 24 -8.50 -7.77 -6.64
N GLY A 25 -8.28 -7.51 -5.35
CA GLY A 25 -8.32 -6.16 -4.78
C GLY A 25 -7.28 -5.24 -5.42
N VAL A 26 -6.03 -5.71 -5.57
CA VAL A 26 -4.99 -4.97 -6.29
C VAL A 26 -5.43 -4.67 -7.72
N ALA A 27 -5.93 -5.66 -8.47
CA ALA A 27 -6.36 -5.45 -9.85
C ALA A 27 -7.48 -4.41 -9.97
N ALA A 28 -8.46 -4.44 -9.05
CA ALA A 28 -9.53 -3.45 -8.98
C ALA A 28 -8.98 -2.04 -8.72
N GLY A 29 -8.13 -1.88 -7.69
CA GLY A 29 -7.57 -0.57 -7.36
C GLY A 29 -6.65 0.00 -8.44
N VAL A 30 -5.90 -0.86 -9.15
CA VAL A 30 -5.13 -0.45 -10.33
C VAL A 30 -6.06 0.03 -11.44
N SER A 31 -7.13 -0.72 -11.73
CA SER A 31 -8.05 -0.40 -12.82
C SER A 31 -8.78 0.92 -12.58
N GLU A 32 -9.25 1.15 -11.36
CA GLU A 32 -9.88 2.42 -10.94
C GLU A 32 -8.92 3.60 -11.14
N ALA A 33 -7.69 3.51 -10.60
CA ALA A 33 -6.74 4.60 -10.69
C ALA A 33 -6.19 4.82 -12.12
N ALA A 34 -6.10 3.75 -12.93
CA ALA A 34 -5.62 3.82 -14.29
C ALA A 34 -6.65 4.43 -15.24
N ALA A 35 -7.92 4.06 -15.09
CA ALA A 35 -9.02 4.54 -15.93
C ALA A 35 -9.18 6.06 -15.91
N GLU A 36 -8.87 6.70 -14.79
CA GLU A 36 -8.96 8.15 -14.63
C GLU A 36 -7.75 8.90 -15.20
N ARG A 37 -6.60 8.23 -15.41
CA ARG A 37 -5.31 8.91 -15.57
C ARG A 37 -4.58 8.62 -16.88
N PHE A 38 -4.74 7.43 -17.45
CA PHE A 38 -3.94 6.99 -18.58
C PHE A 38 -4.83 6.57 -19.75
N ASP A 39 -4.45 7.00 -20.95
CA ASP A 39 -5.02 6.41 -22.15
C ASP A 39 -4.46 4.99 -22.39
N PRO A 40 -5.13 4.18 -23.22
CA PRO A 40 -4.70 2.81 -23.50
C PRO A 40 -3.28 2.68 -24.08
N THR A 41 -2.81 3.69 -24.83
CA THR A 41 -1.46 3.68 -25.42
C THR A 41 -0.42 3.82 -24.32
N ALA A 42 -0.62 4.80 -23.42
CA ALA A 42 0.26 5.00 -22.27
C ALA A 42 0.33 3.76 -21.38
N LEU A 43 -0.81 3.08 -21.12
CA LEU A 43 -0.85 1.85 -20.34
C LEU A 43 0.01 0.73 -20.93
N GLY A 44 0.11 0.63 -22.26
CA GLY A 44 0.94 -0.35 -22.95
C GLY A 44 2.45 -0.22 -22.68
N HIS A 45 2.88 0.90 -22.10
CA HIS A 45 4.30 1.19 -21.82
C HIS A 45 4.66 1.15 -20.33
N LEU A 46 3.70 0.85 -19.45
CA LEU A 46 3.90 0.94 -18.01
C LEU A 46 4.03 -0.44 -17.36
N VAL A 47 4.91 -0.51 -16.36
CA VAL A 47 4.99 -1.63 -15.42
C VAL A 47 4.73 -1.09 -14.03
N LEU A 48 3.83 -1.76 -13.31
CA LEU A 48 3.55 -1.50 -11.91
C LEU A 48 3.97 -2.71 -11.08
N ILE A 49 4.71 -2.48 -9.99
CA ILE A 49 5.08 -3.49 -9.00
C ILE A 49 4.28 -3.23 -7.73
N VAL A 50 3.52 -4.23 -7.28
CA VAL A 50 2.68 -4.13 -6.08
C VAL A 50 3.14 -5.17 -5.07
N ALA A 51 3.75 -4.70 -3.99
CA ALA A 51 4.25 -5.54 -2.91
C ALA A 51 3.21 -5.62 -1.78
N VAL A 52 2.53 -6.75 -1.71
CA VAL A 52 1.33 -6.98 -0.90
C VAL A 52 1.66 -7.72 0.38
N TRP A 53 0.98 -7.33 1.46
CA TRP A 53 1.02 -8.06 2.72
C TRP A 53 -0.40 -8.48 3.09
N VAL A 54 -0.57 -9.79 3.29
CA VAL A 54 -1.75 -10.37 3.93
C VAL A 54 -1.26 -10.97 5.24
N ASN A 55 -2.03 -10.77 6.31
CA ASN A 55 -1.72 -11.39 7.60
C ASN A 55 -1.95 -12.91 7.48
N PRO A 56 -1.00 -13.77 7.89
CA PRO A 56 -1.21 -15.23 7.96
C PRO A 56 -2.47 -15.66 8.74
N ASP A 57 -2.90 -14.85 9.70
CA ASP A 57 -4.10 -15.10 10.52
C ASP A 57 -5.40 -14.50 9.91
N ALA A 58 -5.32 -13.92 8.71
CA ALA A 58 -6.50 -13.42 8.01
C ALA A 58 -7.48 -14.57 7.69
N HIS A 59 -8.76 -14.27 7.80
CA HIS A 59 -9.86 -15.20 7.58
C HIS A 59 -11.10 -14.56 6.95
N ASP A 60 -11.10 -13.25 6.74
CA ASP A 60 -12.17 -12.50 6.09
C ASP A 60 -11.73 -12.13 4.67
N GLU A 61 -12.32 -12.81 3.69
CA GLU A 61 -12.00 -12.65 2.28
C GLU A 61 -12.36 -11.24 1.76
N GLU A 62 -13.53 -10.72 2.15
CA GLU A 62 -14.02 -9.43 1.69
C GLU A 62 -13.18 -8.29 2.29
N ALA A 63 -12.79 -8.42 3.55
CA ALA A 63 -11.86 -7.47 4.17
C ALA A 63 -10.49 -7.49 3.48
N VAL A 64 -9.98 -8.65 3.08
CA VAL A 64 -8.72 -8.76 2.34
C VAL A 64 -8.85 -8.08 0.97
N PHE A 65 -9.95 -8.32 0.24
CA PHE A 65 -10.21 -7.67 -1.05
C PHE A 65 -10.29 -6.15 -0.91
N THR A 66 -11.18 -5.66 -0.05
CA THR A 66 -11.46 -4.22 0.12
C THR A 66 -10.21 -3.46 0.58
N ASN A 67 -9.49 -3.99 1.57
CA ASN A 67 -8.28 -3.33 2.06
C ASN A 67 -7.16 -3.27 1.00
N ASN A 68 -7.00 -4.32 0.18
CA ASN A 68 -6.00 -4.31 -0.89
C ASN A 68 -6.38 -3.39 -2.05
N ARG A 69 -7.67 -3.29 -2.40
CA ARG A 69 -8.17 -2.30 -3.35
C ARG A 69 -7.87 -0.89 -2.87
N ASP A 70 -8.32 -0.55 -1.66
CA ASP A 70 -8.23 0.81 -1.13
C ASP A 70 -6.77 1.24 -0.92
N ALA A 71 -5.92 0.34 -0.41
CA ALA A 71 -4.49 0.59 -0.26
C ALA A 71 -3.79 0.80 -1.61
N THR A 72 -4.15 0.02 -2.64
CA THR A 72 -3.57 0.16 -3.99
C THR A 72 -3.97 1.49 -4.62
N SER A 73 -5.25 1.84 -4.58
CA SER A 73 -5.75 3.13 -5.09
C SER A 73 -5.11 4.31 -4.35
N ALA A 74 -4.97 4.22 -3.02
CA ALA A 74 -4.30 5.24 -2.22
C ALA A 74 -2.81 5.39 -2.58
N ALA A 75 -2.08 4.28 -2.75
CA ALA A 75 -0.67 4.30 -3.12
C ALA A 75 -0.44 4.91 -4.51
N LEU A 76 -1.29 4.57 -5.49
CA LEU A 76 -1.22 5.14 -6.83
C LEU A 76 -1.51 6.65 -6.83
N ARG A 77 -2.52 7.09 -6.06
CA ARG A 77 -2.81 8.53 -5.88
C ARG A 77 -1.64 9.26 -5.22
N ALA A 78 -1.05 8.70 -4.17
CA ALA A 78 0.13 9.29 -3.53
C ALA A 78 1.32 9.39 -4.49
N GLY A 79 1.61 8.32 -5.23
CA GLY A 79 2.68 8.33 -6.24
C GLY A 79 2.42 9.32 -7.38
N ALA A 80 1.16 9.53 -7.76
CA ALA A 80 0.77 10.51 -8.77
C ALA A 80 1.15 11.94 -8.36
N SER A 81 0.83 12.32 -7.13
CA SER A 81 1.02 13.66 -6.57
C SER A 81 2.49 14.07 -6.46
N VAL A 82 3.41 13.11 -6.34
CA VAL A 82 4.86 13.38 -6.23
C VAL A 82 5.48 13.79 -7.57
N THR A 83 4.89 13.39 -8.71
CA THR A 83 5.42 13.66 -10.06
C THR A 83 5.14 15.06 -10.59
N THR A 84 4.18 15.80 -10.04
CA THR A 84 4.01 17.21 -10.39
C THR A 84 5.14 18.02 -9.75
N GLU A 85 5.90 18.77 -10.55
CA GLU A 85 7.09 19.59 -10.20
C GLU A 85 6.93 20.59 -9.04
N ASN A 86 5.81 20.56 -8.33
CA ASN A 86 5.66 21.24 -7.07
C ASN A 86 6.03 20.28 -5.93
N ALA A 87 7.21 20.50 -5.36
CA ALA A 87 7.57 20.13 -3.98
C ALA A 87 6.64 20.80 -2.92
N SER A 88 5.38 21.06 -3.28
CA SER A 88 4.33 21.65 -2.47
C SER A 88 3.45 20.60 -1.81
N ASP A 89 3.67 19.29 -2.06
CA ASP A 89 2.89 18.22 -1.41
C ASP A 89 2.92 18.44 0.11
N ALA A 90 1.75 18.83 0.62
CA ALA A 90 1.58 19.20 2.01
C ALA A 90 1.94 18.03 2.93
N SER A 91 1.78 16.79 2.46
CA SER A 91 2.13 15.59 3.23
C SER A 91 3.64 15.47 3.42
N VAL A 92 4.44 15.64 2.35
CA VAL A 92 5.92 15.60 2.41
C VAL A 92 6.45 16.75 3.26
N ARG A 93 5.95 17.97 3.04
CA ARG A 93 6.35 19.14 3.86
C ARG A 93 5.96 18.98 5.32
N SER A 94 4.78 18.44 5.59
CA SER A 94 4.32 18.15 6.95
C SER A 94 5.20 17.11 7.63
N ALA A 95 5.53 16.01 6.94
CA ALA A 95 6.42 14.98 7.46
C ALA A 95 7.83 15.52 7.76
N LEU A 96 8.40 16.35 6.88
CA LEU A 96 9.69 17.00 7.10
C LEU A 96 9.64 18.04 8.22
N ALA A 97 8.55 18.81 8.33
CA ALA A 97 8.36 19.78 9.41
C ALA A 97 8.23 19.09 10.77
N ALA A 98 7.46 17.99 10.85
CA ALA A 98 7.35 17.14 12.04
C ALA A 98 8.72 16.58 12.45
N PHE A 99 9.49 16.06 11.49
CA PHE A 99 10.85 15.59 11.76
C PHE A 99 11.76 16.72 12.29
N ARG A 100 11.74 17.89 11.64
CA ARG A 100 12.56 19.06 12.03
C ARG A 100 12.15 19.66 13.38
N SER A 101 10.88 19.53 13.79
CA SER A 101 10.41 19.96 15.10
C SER A 101 10.67 18.93 16.22
N GLY A 102 11.33 17.81 15.89
CA GLY A 102 11.67 16.75 16.84
C GLY A 102 10.54 15.76 17.11
N GLN A 103 9.42 15.85 16.38
CA GLN A 103 8.38 14.82 16.47
C GLN A 103 8.90 13.50 15.89
N SER A 104 8.76 12.43 16.68
CA SER A 104 9.12 11.09 16.23
C SER A 104 7.92 10.40 15.58
N PRO A 105 8.12 9.62 14.50
CA PRO A 105 7.04 8.80 13.95
C PRO A 105 6.57 7.78 14.99
N THR A 106 5.27 7.51 15.01
CA THR A 106 4.67 6.44 15.80
C THR A 106 4.55 5.18 14.94
N ASN A 107 4.92 4.03 15.49
CA ASN A 107 4.77 2.76 14.82
C ASN A 107 4.40 1.69 15.86
N PRO A 108 3.39 0.83 15.58
CA PRO A 108 2.89 -0.14 16.55
C PRO A 108 3.92 -1.19 16.98
N TYR A 109 5.00 -1.37 16.22
CA TYR A 109 6.08 -2.32 16.51
C TYR A 109 7.37 -1.65 17.01
N PHE A 110 7.46 -0.31 17.00
CA PHE A 110 8.65 0.42 17.45
C PHE A 110 8.36 1.20 18.73
N ARG A 111 9.10 0.90 19.80
CA ARG A 111 8.96 1.52 21.14
C ARG A 111 7.61 1.27 21.83
N SER A 112 6.83 0.30 21.36
CA SER A 112 5.58 -0.19 21.96
C SER A 112 5.74 -0.85 23.35
N GLY A 113 6.90 -0.71 24.01
CA GLY A 113 7.18 -1.29 25.34
C GLY A 113 8.17 -0.50 26.19
N ALA A 114 8.40 0.79 25.90
CA ALA A 114 9.27 1.66 26.71
C ALA A 114 8.58 2.17 27.99
N ILE A 115 8.02 1.25 28.77
CA ILE A 115 7.77 1.30 30.22
C ILE A 115 7.97 -0.17 30.61
N LEU A 116 9.12 -0.65 31.07
CA LEU A 116 9.90 -0.33 32.27
C LEU A 116 11.29 -0.95 32.11
N ARG A 117 12.37 -0.27 32.55
CA ARG A 117 13.50 -0.82 33.35
C ARG A 117 14.38 0.32 33.86
N PRO A 118 15.01 0.21 35.05
CA PRO A 118 14.60 -0.45 36.29
C PRO A 118 13.87 0.50 37.25
#